data_AF-A0A6M6BLA8-F1
#
_entry.id   AF-A0A6M6BLA8-F1
#
_cell.length_a   1.000
_cell.length_b   1.000
_cell.length_c   1.000
_cell.angle_alpha   90.00
_cell.angle_beta   90.00
_cell.angle_gamma   90.00
#
_symmetry.space_group_name_H-M   'P 1'
#
loop_
_entity.id
_entity.type
_entity.pdbx_description
1 polymer ?
#
loop_
_entity_poly.entity_id
_entity_poly.type
_entity_poly.pdbx_seq_one_letter_code
_entity_poly.pdbx_strand_id
1 'polypeptide(L)'
;MNQYYRLTIGCLFLLSACQESTQEAPVQRAKHNKLTLVNDSPKSPPQVFSIDTTAILTNLHLEEILKKIEQDSLIESRKVSSIPPIISSFLKHYGGPSFSIADYGQPFNATDNIIEERSNRQLLYLGVGKKTIIIAYYLGGFGLSERVLLFEMDNNSIKDFWTGYLRSDALTKNQIIQVLRTNRNRNWGTNTNILYF
;
A
#
# COMPACT_ATOMS: atom_id res chain seq x y z
N MET A 1 -23.71 2.81 -68.84
CA MET A 1 -24.58 3.93 -68.41
C MET A 1 -23.99 4.51 -67.13
N ASN A 2 -23.68 5.82 -67.18
CA ASN A 2 -23.64 6.84 -66.10
C ASN A 2 -22.96 6.49 -64.75
N GLN A 3 -22.10 7.29 -64.14
CA GLN A 3 -21.78 8.71 -64.34
C GLN A 3 -20.46 9.06 -63.62
N TYR A 4 -19.87 10.16 -64.07
CA TYR A 4 -18.61 10.80 -63.67
C TYR A 4 -18.58 11.28 -62.21
N TYR A 5 -17.39 11.44 -61.62
CA TYR A 5 -16.85 12.75 -61.21
C TYR A 5 -15.32 12.68 -61.01
N ARG A 6 -14.61 13.50 -61.80
CA ARG A 6 -13.22 13.94 -61.56
C ARG A 6 -13.28 15.15 -60.64
N LEU A 7 -12.35 15.26 -59.68
CA LEU A 7 -11.97 16.54 -59.11
C LEU A 7 -10.46 16.56 -58.87
N THR A 8 -9.79 17.52 -59.50
CA THR A 8 -8.35 17.79 -59.40
C THR A 8 -8.21 19.28 -59.15
N ILE A 9 -7.78 19.67 -57.95
CA ILE A 9 -7.32 21.01 -57.56
C ILE A 9 -6.39 20.73 -56.35
N GLY A 10 -5.11 21.12 -56.26
CA GLY A 10 -4.38 22.20 -56.91
C GLY A 10 -3.96 23.22 -55.83
N CYS A 11 -2.64 23.43 -55.69
CA CYS A 11 -1.98 24.52 -54.93
C CYS A 11 -2.04 24.43 -53.39
N LEU A 12 -1.06 24.91 -52.61
CA LEU A 12 -0.04 25.93 -52.86
C LEU A 12 1.13 25.72 -51.88
N PHE A 13 2.36 25.72 -52.38
CA PHE A 13 3.55 25.91 -51.56
C PHE A 13 3.68 27.40 -51.21
N LEU A 14 3.82 27.73 -49.94
CA LEU A 14 4.35 29.03 -49.50
C LEU A 14 5.52 28.79 -48.56
N LEU A 15 6.71 28.98 -49.13
CA LEU A 15 7.96 29.22 -48.42
C LEU A 15 7.90 30.65 -47.88
N SER A 16 7.85 30.81 -46.55
CA SER A 16 8.17 32.09 -45.91
C SER A 16 9.60 32.01 -45.38
N ALA A 17 10.48 32.75 -46.04
CA ALA A 17 11.78 33.13 -45.52
C ALA A 17 11.58 34.15 -44.38
N CYS A 18 12.23 33.94 -43.24
CA CYS A 18 12.45 34.98 -42.25
C CYS A 18 13.95 35.21 -42.10
N GLN A 19 14.34 36.44 -42.42
CA GLN A 19 15.71 36.96 -42.41
C GLN A 19 16.22 37.15 -40.98
N GLU A 20 17.52 36.92 -40.81
CA GLU A 20 18.31 37.42 -39.68
C GLU A 20 18.32 38.96 -39.66
N SER A 21 18.11 39.54 -38.49
CA SER A 21 18.68 40.84 -38.16
C SER A 21 19.15 40.83 -36.71
N THR A 22 20.42 41.14 -36.54
CA THR A 22 21.14 41.30 -35.28
C THR A 22 20.87 42.69 -34.73
N GLN A 23 20.49 42.80 -33.45
CA GLN A 23 20.77 44.01 -32.67
C GLN A 23 20.81 43.66 -31.18
N GLU A 24 22.01 43.82 -30.61
CA GLU A 24 22.32 43.68 -29.20
C GLU A 24 21.67 44.81 -28.39
N ALA A 25 21.20 44.47 -27.18
CA ALA A 25 20.90 45.42 -26.11
C ALA A 25 21.28 44.80 -24.75
N PRO A 26 21.64 45.62 -23.74
CA PRO A 26 22.70 45.29 -22.79
C PRO A 26 22.27 44.43 -21.60
N VAL A 27 23.17 43.49 -21.24
CA VAL A 27 23.11 42.64 -20.05
C VAL A 27 23.27 43.49 -18.79
N GLN A 28 22.16 43.74 -18.08
CA GLN A 28 22.21 44.19 -16.70
C GLN A 28 22.47 43.02 -15.76
N ARG A 29 23.58 43.17 -15.01
CA ARG A 29 24.09 42.25 -13.99
C ARG A 29 23.16 42.22 -12.78
N ALA A 30 22.27 41.24 -12.69
CA ALA A 30 21.51 40.94 -11.48
C ALA A 30 22.27 39.94 -10.60
N LYS A 31 22.39 40.31 -9.32
CA LYS A 31 23.20 39.68 -8.29
C LYS A 31 22.73 38.26 -7.96
N HIS A 32 23.71 37.39 -7.68
CA HIS A 32 23.52 36.10 -7.03
C HIS A 32 22.63 36.22 -5.78
N ASN A 33 21.38 35.79 -5.87
CA ASN A 33 20.61 35.39 -4.70
C ASN A 33 20.76 33.87 -4.55
N LYS A 34 21.72 33.50 -3.72
CA LYS A 34 21.86 32.16 -3.15
C LYS A 34 20.55 31.84 -2.42
N LEU A 35 19.69 31.02 -3.04
CA LEU A 35 18.56 30.42 -2.32
C LEU A 35 19.16 29.51 -1.25
N THR A 36 19.19 30.01 -0.03
CA THR A 36 19.47 29.23 1.16
C THR A 36 18.33 28.23 1.32
N LEU A 37 18.64 26.95 1.14
CA LEU A 37 17.80 25.84 1.59
C LEU A 37 17.52 26.05 3.08
N VAL A 38 16.28 26.43 3.41
CA VAL A 38 15.80 26.46 4.78
C VAL A 38 15.74 25.02 5.26
N ASN A 39 16.71 24.66 6.09
CA ASN A 39 16.70 23.45 6.89
C ASN A 39 15.61 23.58 7.95
N ASP A 40 14.38 23.23 7.60
CA ASP A 40 13.35 22.97 8.59
C ASP A 40 13.38 21.49 8.98
N SER A 41 14.11 21.23 10.05
CA SER A 41 13.80 20.15 10.98
C SER A 41 14.17 20.63 12.37
N PRO A 42 13.23 20.45 13.31
CA PRO A 42 13.29 19.24 14.11
C PRO A 42 12.10 18.35 13.76
N LYS A 43 12.33 17.31 12.95
CA LYS A 43 11.41 16.17 12.89
C LYS A 43 11.40 15.55 14.28
N SER A 44 10.30 15.72 15.01
CA SER A 44 10.00 14.85 16.14
C SER A 44 10.18 13.39 15.68
N PRO A 45 10.71 12.50 16.54
CA PRO A 45 10.78 11.09 16.19
C PRO A 45 9.39 10.62 15.77
N PRO A 46 9.27 9.79 14.71
CA PRO A 46 7.98 9.31 14.25
C PRO A 46 7.24 8.69 15.43
N GLN A 47 6.04 9.22 15.73
CA GLN A 47 5.22 8.74 16.83
C GLN A 47 4.92 7.26 16.59
N VAL A 48 5.40 6.41 17.49
CA VAL A 48 5.14 4.97 17.44
C VAL A 48 3.67 4.78 17.83
N PHE A 49 2.87 4.24 16.92
CA PHE A 49 1.49 3.85 17.21
C PHE A 49 1.48 2.78 18.29
N SER A 50 0.63 2.90 19.31
CA SER A 50 0.48 1.89 20.36
C SER A 50 -0.70 0.98 20.10
N ILE A 51 -0.50 -0.34 20.14
CA ILE A 51 -1.56 -1.32 19.93
C ILE A 51 -2.45 -1.43 21.17
N ASP A 52 -3.75 -1.17 21.02
CA ASP A 52 -4.76 -1.48 22.02
C ASP A 52 -5.26 -2.93 21.83
N THR A 53 -4.67 -3.84 22.59
CA THR A 53 -5.02 -5.26 22.54
C THR A 53 -6.45 -5.51 23.00
N THR A 54 -6.97 -4.70 23.93
CA THR A 54 -8.34 -4.85 24.44
C THR A 54 -9.34 -4.48 23.37
N ALA A 55 -9.11 -3.40 22.63
CA ALA A 55 -9.93 -3.01 21.48
C ALA A 55 -9.96 -4.12 20.40
N ILE A 56 -8.84 -4.77 20.13
CA ILE A 56 -8.78 -5.89 19.17
C ILE A 56 -9.54 -7.12 19.70
N LEU A 57 -9.28 -7.53 20.96
CA LEU A 57 -9.93 -8.69 21.59
C LEU A 57 -11.44 -8.52 21.80
N THR A 58 -11.94 -7.28 21.76
CA THR A 58 -13.38 -6.98 21.85
C THR A 58 -13.99 -6.59 20.50
N ASN A 59 -13.19 -6.60 19.42
CA ASN A 59 -13.59 -6.11 18.09
C ASN A 59 -14.15 -4.68 18.09
N LEU A 60 -13.69 -3.84 19.02
CA LEU A 60 -14.26 -2.51 19.28
C LEU A 60 -14.33 -1.65 18.02
N HIS A 61 -13.25 -1.60 17.22
CA HIS A 61 -13.16 -0.77 16.02
C HIS A 61 -13.31 -1.54 14.70
N LEU A 62 -13.52 -2.87 14.75
CA LEU A 62 -13.48 -3.70 13.56
C LEU A 62 -14.49 -3.25 12.50
N GLU A 63 -15.76 -3.03 12.87
CA GLU A 63 -16.78 -2.65 11.89
C GLU A 63 -16.54 -1.25 11.30
N GLU A 64 -15.97 -0.31 12.08
CA GLU A 64 -15.62 1.01 11.57
C GLU A 64 -14.51 0.95 10.53
N ILE A 65 -13.42 0.22 10.83
CA ILE A 65 -12.33 0.00 9.88
C ILE A 65 -12.84 -0.71 8.62
N LEU A 66 -13.70 -1.73 8.75
CA LEU A 66 -14.27 -2.43 7.59
C LEU A 66 -15.10 -1.51 6.71
N LYS A 67 -15.93 -0.62 7.28
CA LYS A 67 -16.67 0.38 6.49
C LYS A 67 -15.75 1.33 5.74
N LYS A 68 -14.66 1.79 6.37
CA LYS A 68 -13.65 2.64 5.72
C LYS A 68 -12.97 1.91 4.57
N ILE A 69 -12.63 0.64 4.75
CA ILE A 69 -12.05 -0.22 3.71
C ILE A 69 -13.00 -0.40 2.52
N GLU A 70 -14.30 -0.59 2.76
CA GLU A 70 -15.29 -0.74 1.68
C GLU A 70 -15.35 0.51 0.81
N GLN A 71 -15.29 1.68 1.43
CA GLN A 71 -15.34 2.99 0.78
C GLN A 71 -14.02 3.37 0.11
N ASP A 72 -12.89 2.79 0.52
CA ASP A 72 -11.58 3.08 -0.04
C ASP A 72 -11.33 2.29 -1.33
N SER A 73 -10.70 2.97 -2.29
CA SER A 73 -10.26 2.37 -3.55
C SER A 73 -8.86 1.83 -3.36
N LEU A 74 -8.75 0.50 -3.21
CA LEU A 74 -7.48 -0.17 -2.95
C LEU A 74 -6.78 -0.53 -4.26
N ILE A 75 -5.49 -0.21 -4.35
CA ILE A 75 -4.59 -0.78 -5.33
C ILE A 75 -4.10 -2.11 -4.77
N GLU A 76 -4.38 -3.20 -5.47
CA GLU A 76 -3.97 -4.54 -5.05
C GLU A 76 -2.56 -4.87 -5.51
N SER A 77 -1.82 -5.57 -4.64
CA SER A 77 -0.49 -6.10 -4.95
C SER A 77 -0.31 -7.48 -4.31
N ARG A 78 0.72 -8.16 -4.79
CA ARG A 78 1.20 -9.46 -4.32
C ARG A 78 2.71 -9.42 -3.99
N LYS A 79 3.26 -8.21 -3.92
CA LYS A 79 4.66 -7.93 -3.67
C LYS A 79 4.85 -7.23 -2.34
N VAL A 80 5.77 -7.75 -1.54
CA VAL A 80 6.17 -7.21 -0.24
C VAL A 80 6.78 -5.82 -0.39
N SER A 81 7.49 -5.56 -1.49
CA SER A 81 8.04 -4.25 -1.82
C SER A 81 6.97 -3.17 -2.03
N SER A 82 5.71 -3.54 -2.23
CA SER A 82 4.58 -2.60 -2.31
C SER A 82 4.01 -2.21 -0.94
N ILE A 83 4.44 -2.83 0.16
CA ILE A 83 4.01 -2.46 1.51
C ILE A 83 4.55 -1.06 1.84
N PRO A 84 3.70 -0.10 2.23
CA PRO A 84 4.17 1.25 2.55
C PRO A 84 5.24 1.26 3.65
N PRO A 85 6.28 2.11 3.56
CA PRO A 85 7.39 2.11 4.52
C PRO A 85 6.98 2.27 5.99
N ILE A 86 5.93 3.05 6.27
CA ILE A 86 5.38 3.20 7.62
C ILE A 86 4.83 1.88 8.16
N ILE A 87 4.14 1.09 7.33
CA ILE A 87 3.62 -0.22 7.70
C ILE A 87 4.77 -1.21 7.85
N SER A 88 5.76 -1.20 6.95
CA SER A 88 6.96 -2.04 7.11
C SER A 88 7.69 -1.77 8.42
N SER A 89 7.78 -0.50 8.82
CA SER A 89 8.39 -0.08 10.09
C SER A 89 7.57 -0.55 11.29
N PHE A 90 6.24 -0.40 11.23
CA PHE A 90 5.32 -0.93 12.24
C PHE A 90 5.48 -2.44 12.42
N LEU A 91 5.51 -3.20 11.32
CA LEU A 91 5.64 -4.66 11.37
C LEU A 91 6.98 -5.11 11.96
N LYS A 92 8.08 -4.43 11.64
CA LYS A 92 9.40 -4.73 12.23
C LYS A 92 9.47 -4.37 13.71
N HIS A 93 8.82 -3.28 14.12
CA HIS A 93 8.77 -2.87 15.52
C HIS A 93 8.05 -3.92 16.37
N TYR A 94 6.88 -4.39 15.92
CA TYR A 94 6.04 -5.31 16.69
C TYR A 94 6.32 -6.80 16.44
N GLY A 95 6.75 -7.17 15.25
CA GLY A 95 7.13 -8.53 14.87
C GLY A 95 8.57 -8.91 15.23
N GLY A 96 9.35 -7.95 15.74
CA GLY A 96 10.74 -8.15 16.11
C GLY A 96 11.72 -8.10 14.94
N PRO A 97 13.03 -8.20 15.24
CA PRO A 97 14.10 -8.03 14.24
C PRO A 97 14.10 -9.11 13.15
N SER A 98 13.49 -10.26 13.40
CA SER A 98 13.36 -11.37 12.43
C SER A 98 12.07 -11.33 11.62
N PHE A 99 11.24 -10.28 11.76
CA PHE A 99 10.02 -10.15 10.96
C PHE A 99 10.37 -10.07 9.47
N SER A 100 9.97 -11.11 8.75
CA SER A 100 10.06 -11.21 7.30
C SER A 100 8.77 -11.81 6.76
N ILE A 101 8.49 -11.49 5.50
CA ILE A 101 7.36 -11.98 4.73
C ILE A 101 7.85 -12.21 3.30
N ALA A 102 7.52 -13.37 2.73
CA ALA A 102 7.80 -13.70 1.35
C ALA A 102 6.72 -13.11 0.42
N ASP A 103 7.07 -12.82 -0.83
CA ASP A 103 6.08 -12.49 -1.86
C ASP A 103 5.08 -13.64 -2.05
N TYR A 104 3.91 -13.33 -2.60
CA TYR A 104 2.92 -14.34 -2.95
C TYR A 104 3.51 -15.44 -3.84
N GLY A 105 3.23 -16.70 -3.49
CA GLY A 105 3.71 -17.88 -4.20
C GLY A 105 5.19 -18.20 -4.01
N GLN A 106 5.98 -17.36 -3.32
CA GLN A 106 7.38 -17.65 -3.03
C GLN A 106 7.55 -18.63 -1.86
N PRO A 107 8.56 -19.52 -1.87
CA PRO A 107 8.77 -20.47 -0.78
C PRO A 107 8.89 -19.80 0.59
N PHE A 108 8.27 -20.41 1.59
CA PHE A 108 8.29 -19.98 2.98
C PHE A 108 8.23 -21.22 3.90
N ASN A 109 8.48 -21.04 5.20
CA ASN A 109 8.37 -22.12 6.18
C ASN A 109 6.92 -22.29 6.62
N ALA A 110 6.16 -23.12 5.90
CA ALA A 110 4.74 -23.37 6.16
C ALA A 110 4.50 -24.30 7.37
N THR A 111 5.45 -25.20 7.65
CA THR A 111 5.37 -26.19 8.74
C THR A 111 6.45 -25.92 9.79
N ASP A 112 6.58 -26.85 10.73
CA ASP A 112 7.62 -26.91 11.77
C ASP A 112 9.02 -27.29 11.27
N ASN A 113 9.14 -27.67 9.99
CA ASN A 113 10.44 -27.87 9.35
C ASN A 113 10.98 -26.51 8.85
N ILE A 114 11.87 -25.91 9.65
CA ILE A 114 12.40 -24.56 9.43
C ILE A 114 13.66 -24.61 8.55
N ILE A 115 13.63 -23.85 7.45
CA ILE A 115 14.82 -23.49 6.66
C ILE A 115 15.17 -22.04 7.02
N GLU A 116 16.39 -21.80 7.53
CA GLU A 116 16.78 -20.52 8.14
C GLU A 116 16.67 -19.33 7.17
N GLU A 117 16.91 -19.54 5.87
CA GLU A 117 16.86 -18.48 4.86
C GLU A 117 15.43 -18.11 4.42
N ARG A 118 14.43 -18.88 4.85
CA ARG A 118 13.04 -18.67 4.49
C ARG A 118 12.29 -17.88 5.55
N SER A 119 11.41 -17.01 5.07
CA SER A 119 10.42 -16.36 5.92
C SER A 119 9.43 -17.39 6.49
N ASN A 120 8.96 -17.17 7.72
CA ASN A 120 7.84 -17.93 8.30
C ASN A 120 6.47 -17.40 7.84
N ARG A 121 6.47 -16.37 6.98
CA ARG A 121 5.26 -15.75 6.45
C ARG A 121 5.28 -15.64 4.94
N GLN A 122 4.11 -15.73 4.32
CA GLN A 122 3.93 -15.48 2.89
C GLN A 122 2.75 -14.54 2.67
N LEU A 123 2.96 -13.47 1.90
CA LEU A 123 1.91 -12.53 1.54
C LEU A 123 0.83 -13.22 0.70
N LEU A 124 -0.43 -13.06 1.09
CA LEU A 124 -1.60 -13.54 0.34
C LEU A 124 -2.27 -12.40 -0.42
N TYR A 125 -2.42 -11.26 0.24
CA TYR A 125 -3.10 -10.10 -0.29
C TYR A 125 -2.51 -8.84 0.31
N LEU A 126 -2.28 -7.83 -0.52
CA LEU A 126 -2.02 -6.46 -0.10
C LEU A 126 -2.98 -5.55 -0.85
N GLY A 127 -3.74 -4.74 -0.12
CA GLY A 127 -4.55 -3.65 -0.68
C GLY A 127 -4.11 -2.35 -0.05
N VAL A 128 -3.69 -1.38 -0.86
CA VAL A 128 -3.24 -0.05 -0.40
C VAL A 128 -4.20 1.00 -0.94
N GLY A 129 -4.94 1.63 -0.04
CA GLY A 129 -5.84 2.74 -0.35
C GLY A 129 -5.27 4.07 0.14
N LYS A 130 -6.09 5.12 0.04
CA LYS A 130 -5.70 6.46 0.53
C LYS A 130 -5.78 6.55 2.05
N LYS A 131 -6.73 5.83 2.66
CA LYS A 131 -7.06 5.89 4.09
C LYS A 131 -6.91 4.54 4.77
N THR A 132 -6.84 3.45 4.01
CA THR A 132 -6.84 2.11 4.59
C THR A 132 -5.84 1.21 3.91
N ILE A 133 -5.31 0.25 4.67
CA ILE A 133 -4.41 -0.79 4.16
C ILE A 133 -4.89 -2.13 4.72
N ILE A 134 -4.90 -3.15 3.86
CA ILE A 134 -5.17 -4.54 4.23
C ILE A 134 -3.94 -5.37 3.88
N ILE A 135 -3.49 -6.19 4.81
CA ILE A 135 -2.48 -7.23 4.56
C ILE A 135 -3.07 -8.56 5.01
N ALA A 136 -3.21 -9.53 4.11
CA ALA A 136 -3.44 -10.91 4.48
C ALA A 136 -2.18 -11.73 4.20
N TYR A 137 -1.85 -12.68 5.07
CA TYR A 137 -0.65 -13.50 4.93
C TYR A 137 -0.83 -14.86 5.62
N TYR A 138 -0.10 -15.85 5.12
CA TYR A 138 0.13 -17.09 5.84
C TYR A 138 1.20 -16.88 6.91
N LEU A 139 1.01 -17.48 8.08
CA LEU A 139 1.98 -17.64 9.16
C LEU A 139 2.18 -19.13 9.40
N GLY A 140 3.41 -19.60 9.20
CA GLY A 140 3.84 -20.97 9.44
C GLY A 140 4.68 -21.16 10.72
N GLY A 141 5.51 -22.21 10.76
CA GLY A 141 6.41 -22.54 11.86
C GLY A 141 5.85 -23.49 12.93
N PHE A 142 4.57 -23.37 13.29
CA PHE A 142 3.86 -24.36 14.12
C PHE A 142 2.48 -24.62 13.53
N GLY A 143 2.49 -25.32 12.39
CA GLY A 143 1.34 -25.42 11.51
C GLY A 143 1.13 -24.14 10.69
N LEU A 144 0.11 -24.15 9.85
CA LEU A 144 -0.21 -23.07 8.92
C LEU A 144 -1.46 -22.32 9.40
N SER A 145 -1.39 -21.00 9.43
CA SER A 145 -2.52 -20.14 9.73
C SER A 145 -2.60 -18.92 8.82
N GLU A 146 -3.81 -18.43 8.57
CA GLU A 146 -4.04 -17.22 7.80
C GLU A 146 -4.37 -16.06 8.70
N ARG A 147 -3.62 -14.97 8.53
CA ARG A 147 -3.73 -13.75 9.30
C ARG A 147 -4.14 -12.59 8.42
N VAL A 148 -4.78 -11.59 9.02
CA VAL A 148 -5.09 -10.31 8.39
C VAL A 148 -4.76 -9.17 9.33
N LEU A 149 -4.24 -8.10 8.75
CA LEU A 149 -3.96 -6.82 9.37
C LEU A 149 -4.76 -5.76 8.63
N LEU A 150 -5.48 -4.94 9.37
CA LEU A 150 -6.24 -3.81 8.88
C LEU A 150 -5.67 -2.55 9.51
N PHE A 151 -5.38 -1.56 8.69
CA PHE A 151 -4.89 -0.26 9.15
C PHE A 151 -5.80 0.84 8.65
N GLU A 152 -6.08 1.79 9.52
CA GLU A 152 -6.54 3.12 9.15
C GLU A 152 -5.36 4.09 9.16
N MET A 153 -5.29 4.94 8.14
CA MET A 153 -4.22 5.87 7.87
C MET A 153 -4.75 7.30 7.81
N ASP A 154 -3.98 8.24 8.34
CA ASP A 154 -4.18 9.69 8.17
C ASP A 154 -2.83 10.36 7.95
N ASN A 155 -2.66 11.06 6.82
CA ASN A 155 -1.46 11.83 6.51
C ASN A 155 -0.14 11.10 6.84
N ASN A 156 -0.03 9.84 6.41
CA ASN A 156 1.13 8.98 6.65
C ASN A 156 1.39 8.67 8.15
N SER A 157 0.33 8.56 8.94
CA SER A 157 0.33 8.04 10.31
C SER A 157 -0.73 6.95 10.45
N ILE A 158 -0.47 5.94 11.30
CA ILE A 158 -1.46 4.92 11.63
C ILE A 158 -2.41 5.53 12.67
N LYS A 159 -3.71 5.53 12.38
CA LYS A 159 -4.76 6.02 13.28
C LYS A 159 -5.45 4.91 14.04
N ASP A 160 -5.63 3.78 13.38
CA ASP A 160 -6.27 2.62 13.97
C ASP A 160 -5.69 1.34 13.37
N PHE A 161 -5.80 0.25 14.12
CA PHE A 161 -5.22 -1.03 13.78
C PHE A 161 -6.09 -2.16 14.32
N TRP A 162 -6.33 -3.15 13.46
CA TRP A 162 -6.97 -4.40 13.87
C TRP A 162 -6.28 -5.60 13.22
N THR A 163 -6.21 -6.72 13.94
CA THR A 163 -5.64 -7.97 13.43
C THR A 163 -6.49 -9.17 13.81
N GLY A 164 -6.44 -10.22 12.99
CA GLY A 164 -7.12 -11.48 13.27
C GLY A 164 -6.82 -12.60 12.28
N TYR A 165 -7.60 -13.67 12.38
CA TYR A 165 -7.57 -14.83 11.49
C TYR A 165 -8.58 -14.71 10.35
N LEU A 166 -8.22 -15.25 9.17
CA LEU A 166 -9.14 -15.37 8.03
C LEU A 166 -9.76 -16.76 7.88
N ARG A 167 -9.10 -17.86 8.27
CA ARG A 167 -9.64 -19.25 8.22
C ARG A 167 -10.42 -19.58 6.93
N SER A 168 -9.98 -19.02 5.82
CA SER A 168 -10.57 -19.13 4.49
C SER A 168 -9.59 -18.48 3.54
N ASP A 169 -9.30 -19.12 2.42
CA ASP A 169 -8.37 -18.65 1.37
C ASP A 169 -8.90 -17.36 0.70
N ALA A 170 -9.07 -16.30 1.47
CA ALA A 170 -9.66 -15.02 1.11
C ALA A 170 -8.58 -14.15 0.48
N LEU A 171 -8.58 -14.12 -0.85
CA LEU A 171 -7.54 -13.48 -1.66
C LEU A 171 -8.01 -12.14 -2.26
N THR A 172 -9.13 -11.60 -1.82
CA THR A 172 -9.67 -10.33 -2.32
C THR A 172 -10.22 -9.47 -1.18
N LYS A 173 -10.30 -8.15 -1.39
CA LYS A 173 -10.92 -7.20 -0.46
C LYS A 173 -12.28 -7.70 0.04
N ASN A 174 -13.18 -8.07 -0.88
CA ASN A 174 -14.55 -8.41 -0.55
C ASN A 174 -14.65 -9.74 0.22
N GLN A 175 -13.86 -10.74 -0.16
CA GLN A 175 -13.80 -12.01 0.58
C GLN A 175 -13.30 -11.80 2.01
N ILE A 176 -12.23 -11.02 2.18
CA ILE A 176 -11.68 -10.69 3.51
C ILE A 176 -12.74 -10.03 4.39
N ILE A 177 -13.43 -9.01 3.89
CA ILE A 177 -14.49 -8.30 4.63
C ILE A 177 -15.62 -9.25 5.00
N GLN A 178 -16.10 -10.05 4.04
CA GLN A 178 -17.18 -11.01 4.26
C GLN A 178 -16.82 -12.00 5.37
N VAL A 179 -15.63 -12.58 5.30
CA VAL A 179 -15.11 -13.54 6.27
C VAL A 179 -15.05 -12.93 7.67
N LEU A 180 -14.50 -11.72 7.80
CA LEU A 180 -14.40 -11.03 9.08
C LEU A 180 -15.80 -10.74 9.67
N ARG A 181 -16.74 -10.26 8.86
CA ARG A 181 -18.12 -10.02 9.32
C ARG A 181 -18.86 -11.29 9.72
N THR A 182 -18.69 -12.38 8.97
CA THR A 182 -19.35 -13.66 9.27
C THR A 182 -18.80 -14.30 10.55
N ASN A 183 -17.51 -14.10 10.86
CA ASN A 183 -16.83 -14.84 11.93
C ASN A 183 -16.55 -14.02 13.21
N ARG A 184 -16.70 -12.68 13.20
CA ARG A 184 -16.34 -11.81 14.34
C ARG A 184 -17.01 -12.15 15.68
N ASN A 185 -18.20 -12.75 15.66
CA ASN A 185 -18.99 -13.06 16.87
C ASN A 185 -18.98 -14.55 17.22
N ARG A 186 -18.18 -15.37 16.53
CA ARG A 186 -18.10 -16.80 16.82
C ARG A 186 -17.23 -17.04 18.06
N ASN A 187 -17.57 -18.07 18.84
CA ASN A 187 -16.66 -18.60 19.84
C ASN A 187 -15.35 -19.01 19.13
N TRP A 188 -14.22 -18.53 19.65
CA TRP A 188 -12.91 -18.67 18.99
C TRP A 188 -12.87 -17.99 17.61
N GLY A 189 -13.45 -16.79 17.54
CA GLY A 189 -13.55 -15.96 16.36
C GLY A 189 -12.21 -15.41 15.87
N THR A 190 -12.30 -14.42 14.99
CA THR A 190 -11.16 -13.90 14.23
C THR A 190 -10.11 -13.22 15.11
N ASN A 191 -10.48 -12.72 16.28
CA ASN A 191 -9.66 -11.97 17.22
C ASN A 191 -8.98 -12.82 18.31
N THR A 192 -8.67 -14.09 18.04
CA THR A 192 -7.94 -14.96 18.97
C THR A 192 -6.43 -14.97 18.66
N ASN A 193 -5.57 -15.27 19.65
CA ASN A 193 -4.11 -15.44 19.50
C ASN A 193 -3.42 -14.33 18.67
N ILE A 194 -3.72 -13.07 18.99
CA ILE A 194 -3.39 -11.88 18.19
C ILE A 194 -1.99 -11.30 18.43
N LEU A 195 -1.22 -11.81 19.40
CA LEU A 195 0.06 -11.22 19.82
C LEU A 195 1.29 -11.76 19.08
N TYR A 196 1.10 -12.65 18.12
CA TYR A 196 2.16 -13.18 17.28
C TYR A 196 1.91 -12.69 15.85
N PHE A 197 2.58 -11.59 15.47
CA PHE A 197 2.66 -11.11 14.09
C PHE A 197 3.61 -11.98 13.31
#